data_AF-A0A3N5WMR1-F1
#
_entry.id   AF-A0A3N5WMR1-F1
#
_cell.length_a   1.000
_cell.length_b   1.000
_cell.length_c   1.000
_cell.angle_alpha   90.00
_cell.angle_beta   90.00
_cell.angle_gamma   90.00
#
_symmetry.space_group_name_H-M   'P 1'
#
loop_
_entity.id
_entity.type
_entity.pdbx_description
1 polymer ?
#
loop_
_entity_poly.entity_id
_entity_poly.type
_entity_poly.pdbx_seq_one_letter_code
_entity_poly.pdbx_strand_id
1 'polypeptide(L)' 'MKTFKMREMSAVELKQKMSDLREELFNLRFASATRALDNPLRMRQIRREIATIETILREDERKIRPLGAGSTRTAAEEKK' A
#
# COMPACT_ATOMS: atom_id res chain seq x y z
N MET A 1 -7.06 -2.63 0.25
CA MET A 1 -7.17 -2.39 -1.21
C MET A 1 -6.75 -3.62 -2.03
N LYS A 2 -7.12 -3.71 -3.33
CA LYS A 2 -6.62 -4.75 -4.27
C LYS A 2 -5.11 -4.54 -4.50
N THR A 3 -4.32 -5.57 -4.21
CA THR A 3 -2.85 -5.67 -4.38
C THR A 3 -2.35 -5.30 -5.77
N PHE A 4 -3.22 -5.36 -6.77
CA PHE A 4 -2.92 -5.05 -8.17
C PHE A 4 -2.49 -3.58 -8.35
N LYS A 5 -3.20 -2.62 -7.76
CA LYS A 5 -2.88 -1.18 -7.87
C LYS A 5 -1.55 -0.80 -7.21
N MET A 6 -1.09 -1.58 -6.23
CA MET A 6 0.19 -1.34 -5.56
C MET A 6 1.39 -1.84 -6.38
N ARG A 7 1.18 -2.75 -7.33
CA ARG A 7 2.23 -3.27 -8.21
C ARG A 7 2.50 -2.37 -9.43
N GLU A 8 1.58 -1.45 -9.73
CA GLU A 8 1.71 -0.46 -10.82
C GLU A 8 2.48 0.80 -10.38
N MET A 9 2.64 1.00 -9.06
CA MET A 9 3.32 2.17 -8.49
C MET A 9 4.83 1.97 -8.38
N SER A 10 5.57 3.07 -8.43
CA SER A 10 7.03 3.06 -8.27
C SER A 10 7.43 2.72 -6.83
N ALA A 11 8.62 2.14 -6.65
CA ALA A 11 9.19 1.86 -5.33
C ALA A 11 9.26 3.12 -4.43
N VAL A 12 9.43 4.30 -5.02
CA VAL A 12 9.45 5.58 -4.30
C VAL A 12 8.06 5.94 -3.78
N GLU A 13 7.03 5.81 -4.60
CA GLU A 13 5.63 6.09 -4.21
C GLU A 13 5.13 5.13 -3.15
N LEU A 14 5.54 3.85 -3.23
CA LEU A 14 5.24 2.84 -2.22
C LEU A 14 5.85 3.19 -0.86
N LYS A 15 7.10 3.65 -0.84
CA LYS A 15 7.76 4.13 0.40
C LYS A 15 7.07 5.37 0.97
N GLN A 16 6.63 6.30 0.13
CA GLN A 16 5.89 7.48 0.57
C GLN A 16 4.56 7.07 1.23
N LYS A 17 3.76 6.24 0.56
CA LYS A 17 2.50 5.72 1.11
C LYS A 17 2.68 4.94 2.41
N MET A 18 3.80 4.21 2.53
CA MET A 18 4.13 3.49 3.75
C MET A 18 4.39 4.43 4.94
N SER A 19 5.02 5.58 4.72
CA SER A 19 5.20 6.61 5.74
C SER A 19 3.86 7.22 6.15
N ASP A 20 3.02 7.59 5.18
CA ASP A 20 1.70 8.18 5.44
C ASP A 20 0.80 7.21 6.25
N LEU A 21 0.80 5.92 5.89
CA LEU A 21 0.04 4.89 6.59
C LEU A 21 0.56 4.64 8.02
N ARG A 22 1.86 4.81 8.27
CA ARG A 22 2.43 4.70 9.62
C ARG A 22 2.01 5.88 10.50
N GLU A 23 1.93 7.07 9.93
CA GLU A 23 1.43 8.25 10.62
C GLU A 23 -0.07 8.12 10.94
N GLU A 24 -0.88 7.63 9.99
CA GLU A 24 -2.30 7.32 10.21
C GLU A 24 -2.48 6.27 11.32
N LEU A 25 -1.63 5.22 11.34
CA LEU A 25 -1.63 4.21 12.40
C LEU A 25 -1.28 4.81 13.76
N PHE A 26 -0.32 5.74 13.83
CA PHE A 26 0.06 6.42 15.07
C PHE A 26 -1.09 7.27 15.61
N ASN A 27 -1.72 8.06 14.74
CA ASN A 27 -2.89 8.88 15.10
C ASN A 27 -4.06 8.01 15.57
N LEU A 28 -4.34 6.90 14.90
CA LEU A 28 -5.39 5.97 15.31
C LEU A 28 -5.06 5.23 16.62
N ARG A 29 -3.79 4.91 16.89
CA ARG A 29 -3.36 4.36 18.19
C ARG A 29 -3.56 5.38 19.31
N PHE A 30 -3.21 6.64 19.06
CA PHE A 30 -3.38 7.72 20.01
C PHE A 30 -4.86 8.00 20.30
N ALA A 31 -5.70 8.00 19.26
CA ALA A 31 -7.15 8.09 19.38
C ALA A 31 -7.74 6.89 20.13
N SER A 32 -7.22 5.67 19.92
CA SER A 32 -7.65 4.45 20.62
C SER A 32 -7.44 4.50 22.11
N ALA A 33 -6.40 5.20 22.55
CA ALA A 33 -6.02 5.30 23.96
C ALA A 33 -6.87 6.35 24.69
N THR A 34 -7.34 7.38 23.97
CA THR A 34 -8.09 8.51 24.53
C THR A 34 -9.61 8.35 24.41
N ARG A 35 -10.11 7.62 23.41
CA ARG A 35 -11.54 7.31 23.20
C ARG A 35 -11.71 5.88 22.68
N ALA A 36 -12.89 5.30 22.91
CA ALA A 36 -13.27 4.05 22.25
C ALA A 36 -13.22 4.27 20.72
N LEU A 37 -12.42 3.45 20.03
CA LEU A 37 -12.18 3.63 18.61
C LEU A 37 -13.47 3.40 17.82
N ASP A 38 -13.93 4.40 17.06
CA ASP A 38 -15.14 4.28 16.24
C ASP A 38 -15.00 3.19 15.16
N ASN A 39 -13.77 2.92 14.70
CA ASN A 39 -13.52 1.96 13.62
C ASN A 39 -12.26 1.08 13.83
N PRO A 40 -12.32 0.05 14.69
CA PRO A 40 -11.22 -0.92 14.89
C PRO A 40 -10.83 -1.68 13.60
N LEU A 41 -11.73 -1.75 12.62
CA LEU A 41 -11.46 -2.35 11.31
C LEU A 41 -10.41 -1.56 10.50
N ARG A 42 -10.37 -0.22 10.65
CA ARG A 42 -9.41 0.64 9.94
C ARG A 42 -7.97 0.34 10.35
N MET A 43 -7.75 0.13 11.65
CA MET A 43 -6.46 -0.30 12.20
C MET A 43 -5.97 -1.62 11.58
N ARG A 44 -6.88 -2.57 11.37
CA ARG A 44 -6.54 -3.85 10.72
C ARG A 44 -6.24 -3.68 9.23
N GLN A 45 -6.96 -2.80 8.55
CA GLN A 45 -6.73 -2.48 7.13
C GLN A 45 -5.35 -1.84 6.92
N ILE A 46 -5.01 -0.81 7.70
CA ILE A 46 -3.72 -0.11 7.60
C ILE A 46 -2.54 -1.06 7.83
N ARG A 47 -2.61 -1.92 8.85
CA ARG A 47 -1.57 -2.94 9.09
C ARG A 47 -1.40 -3.88 7.89
N ARG A 48 -2.51 -4.30 7.28
CA ARG A 48 -2.49 -5.18 6.10
C ARG A 48 -1.91 -4.47 4.88
N GLU A 49 -2.18 -3.18 4.73
CA GLU A 49 -1.64 -2.36 3.64
C GLU A 49 -0.13 -2.16 3.77
N ILE A 50 0.37 -1.85 4.97
CA ILE A 50 1.82 -1.77 5.25
C ILE A 50 2.50 -3.10 4.92
N ALA A 51 1.97 -4.23 5.42
CA ALA A 51 2.55 -5.55 5.15
C ALA A 51 2.56 -5.91 3.66
N THR A 52 1.54 -5.46 2.91
CA THR A 52 1.48 -5.67 1.46
C THR A 52 2.56 -4.86 0.74
N ILE A 53 2.77 -3.60 1.13
CA ILE A 53 3.82 -2.74 0.54
C ILE A 53 5.20 -3.33 0.82
N GLU A 54 5.48 -3.74 2.06
CA GLU A 54 6.74 -4.38 2.43
C GLU A 54 6.98 -5.68 1.64
N THR A 55 5.93 -6.47 1.42
CA THR A 55 6.02 -7.69 0.60
C THR A 55 6.38 -7.37 -0.86
N ILE A 56 5.76 -6.34 -1.45
CA ILE A 56 6.03 -5.92 -2.83
C ILE A 56 7.47 -5.41 -2.98
N LEU A 57 7.94 -4.58 -2.05
CA LEU A 57 9.33 -4.12 -2.03
C LEU A 57 10.32 -5.29 -1.93
N ARG A 58 9.98 -6.29 -1.11
CA ARG A 58 10.80 -7.50 -0.95
C ARG A 58 10.77 -8.42 -2.17
N GLU A 59 9.63 -8.52 -2.87
CA GLU A 59 9.49 -9.24 -4.14
C GLU A 59 10.39 -8.61 -5.22
N ASP A 60 10.47 -7.27 -5.26
CA ASP A 60 11.32 -6.50 -6.18
C ASP A 60 12.81 -6.68 -5.88
N GLU A 61 13.21 -6.53 -4.61
CA GLU A 61 14.60 -6.78 -4.17
C GLU A 61 15.10 -8.17 -4.55
N ARG A 62 14.21 -9.17 -4.45
CA ARG A 62 14.54 -10.58 -4.76
C ARG A 62 14.42 -10.92 -6.25
N LYS A 63 14.04 -9.96 -7.11
CA LYS A 63 13.81 -10.14 -8.56
C LYS A 63 12.83 -11.28 -8.90
N ILE A 64 11.96 -11.66 -7.96
CA ILE A 64 10.98 -12.75 -8.17
C ILE A 64 9.86 -12.25 -9.10
N ARG A 65 9.49 -10.96 -8.96
CA ARG A 65 8.62 -10.23 -9.88
C ARG A 65 9.09 -8.78 -9.96
N PRO A 66 9.65 -8.33 -11.10
CA PRO A 66 10.07 -6.93 -11.23
C PRO A 66 8.86 -6.00 -11.19
N LEU A 67 8.98 -4.90 -10.45
CA LEU A 67 8.04 -3.79 -10.52
C LEU A 67 7.94 -3.28 -11.97
N GLY A 68 6.72 -3.02 -12.45
CA GLY A 68 6.50 -2.45 -13.79
C GLY A 68 6.20 -3.42 -14.94
N ALA A 69 6.12 -4.74 -14.71
CA ALA A 69 5.77 -5.70 -15.78
C ALA A 69 4.30 -5.62 -16.31
N GLY A 70 3.51 -4.67 -15.81
CA GLY A 70 2.08 -4.51 -16.14
C GLY A 70 1.70 -3.26 -16.94
N SER A 71 2.58 -2.27 -17.13
CA SER A 71 2.18 -1.01 -17.81
C SER A 71 1.98 -1.14 -19.33
N THR A 72 2.32 -2.29 -19.93
CA THR A 72 2.15 -2.52 -21.37
C THR A 72 0.75 -2.99 -21.79
N ARG A 73 -0.22 -3.12 -20.87
CA ARG A 73 -1.59 -3.54 -21.24
C ARG A 73 -2.68 -2.47 -21.11
N THR A 74 -2.45 -1.39 -20.38
CA THR A 74 -3.48 -0.35 -20.18
C THR A 74 -3.38 0.85 -21.13
N ALA A 75 -2.26 1.01 -21.85
CA ALA A 75 -2.10 2.10 -22.83
C ALA A 75 -2.76 1.83 -24.21
N ALA A 76 -3.41 0.68 -24.40
CA ALA A 76 -3.99 0.28 -25.69
C ALA A 76 -5.50 0.54 -25.83
N GLU A 77 -6.20 1.00 -24.80
CA GLU A 77 -7.68 1.14 -24.82
C GLU A 77 -8.23 2.59 -24.92
N GLU A 78 -7.39 3.63 -25.03
CA GLU A 78 -7.87 5.03 -25.14
C GLU A 78 -7.84 5.63 -26.56
N LYS A 79 -7.87 4.80 -27.61
CA LYS A 79 -8.21 5.28 -28.98
C LYS A 79 -9.42 4.56 -29.54
N LYS A 80 -10.62 5.04 -29.20
CA LYS A 80 -11.78 4.95 -30.08
C LYS A 80 -12.76 6.07 -29.82
#